data_AF-A0A090RW97-F1
#
_entry.id   AF-A0A090RW97-F1
#
_cell.length_a   1.000
_cell.length_b   1.000
_cell.length_c   1.000
_cell.angle_alpha   90.00
_cell.angle_beta   90.00
_cell.angle_gamma   90.00
#
_symmetry.space_group_name_H-M   'P 1'
#
loop_
_entity.id
_entity.type
_entity.pdbx_description
1 polymer ?
#
loop_
_entity_poly.entity_id
_entity_poly.type
_entity_poly.pdbx_seq_one_letter_code
_entity_poly.pdbx_strand_id
1 'polypeptide(L)' 'MVLQAAAHGQGIALGNNVLAQPELDAGRLIAPFDEVLVSKNAFYVVCHDKQADMGRIATFRDWMLAKAQSEQEVLLDD' A
#
# COMPACT_ATOMS: atom_id res chain seq x y z
N MET A 1 3.67 10.84 -8.07
CA MET A 1 4.64 11.93 -8.32
C MET A 1 6.09 11.44 -8.25
N VAL A 2 6.55 10.81 -7.17
CA VAL A 2 7.95 10.32 -7.06
C VAL A 2 8.20 9.05 -7.90
N LEU A 3 7.32 8.05 -7.83
CA LEU A 3 7.45 6.82 -8.63
C LEU A 3 7.44 7.10 -10.14
N GLN A 4 6.63 8.05 -10.59
CA GLN A 4 6.58 8.46 -11.99
C GLN A 4 7.88 9.15 -12.42
N ALA A 5 8.50 9.98 -11.58
CA ALA A 5 9.80 10.57 -11.90
C ALA A 5 10.88 9.49 -12.08
N ALA A 6 10.91 8.48 -11.19
CA ALA A 6 11.82 7.34 -11.33
C ALA A 6 11.54 6.53 -12.59
N ALA A 7 10.26 6.29 -12.93
CA ALA A 7 9.88 5.57 -14.15
C ALA A 7 10.30 6.31 -15.43
N HIS A 8 10.40 7.64 -15.39
CA HIS A 8 10.92 8.46 -16.48
C HIS A 8 12.44 8.67 -16.41
N GLY A 9 13.16 7.92 -15.58
CA GLY A 9 14.62 7.97 -15.49
C GLY A 9 15.19 9.20 -14.80
N GLN A 10 14.39 9.92 -14.01
CA GLN A 10 14.83 11.15 -13.32
C GLN A 10 15.59 10.87 -12.01
N GLY A 11 15.74 9.60 -11.62
CA GLY A 11 16.49 9.19 -10.43
C GLY A 11 15.93 7.92 -9.78
N ILE A 12 16.23 7.74 -8.50
CA ILE A 12 15.77 6.62 -7.66
C ILE A 12 14.69 7.14 -6.70
N ALA A 13 13.63 6.36 -6.52
CA ALA A 13 12.54 6.66 -5.60
C ALA A 13 12.52 5.68 -4.41
N LEU A 14 12.37 6.21 -3.20
CA LEU A 14 11.93 5.41 -2.05
C LEU A 14 10.40 5.50 -1.97
N GLY A 15 9.73 4.37 -2.17
CA GLY A 15 8.27 4.29 -2.25
C GLY A 15 7.69 3.19 -1.38
N ASN A 16 6.37 3.20 -1.21
CA ASN A 16 5.65 2.08 -0.60
C ASN A 16 5.50 0.95 -1.63
N ASN A 17 5.80 -0.29 -1.24
CA ASN A 17 5.73 -1.47 -2.10
C ASN A 17 4.38 -1.60 -2.80
N VAL A 18 3.27 -1.40 -2.06
CA VAL A 18 1.91 -1.49 -2.60
C VAL A 18 1.68 -0.50 -3.75
N LEU A 19 2.23 0.71 -3.63
CA LEU A 19 2.08 1.75 -4.65
C LEU A 19 3.04 1.56 -5.83
N ALA A 20 4.16 0.87 -5.63
CA ALA A 20 5.15 0.59 -6.65
C ALA A 20 4.85 -0.70 -7.44
N GLN A 21 4.11 -1.64 -6.86
CA GLN A 21 3.83 -2.96 -7.45
C GLN A 21 3.34 -2.88 -8.91
N PRO A 22 2.37 -2.03 -9.28
CA PRO A 22 1.90 -1.98 -10.67
C PRO A 22 2.97 -1.50 -11.68
N GLU A 23 3.94 -0.70 -11.23
CA GLU A 23 5.05 -0.24 -12.06
C GLU A 23 6.17 -1.28 -12.16
N LEU A 24 6.38 -2.05 -11.08
CA LEU A 24 7.30 -3.20 -11.03
C LEU A 24 6.79 -4.34 -11.92
N ASP A 25 5.52 -4.72 -11.78
CA ASP A 25 4.87 -5.78 -12.58
C ASP A 25 4.88 -5.44 -14.07
N ALA A 26 4.74 -4.16 -14.40
CA ALA A 26 4.79 -3.69 -15.78
C ALA A 26 6.23 -3.53 -16.32
N GLY A 27 7.25 -3.79 -15.51
CA GLY A 27 8.67 -3.64 -15.86
C GLY A 27 9.12 -2.20 -16.12
N ARG A 28 8.33 -1.21 -15.72
CA ARG A 28 8.69 0.22 -15.85
C ARG A 28 9.63 0.68 -14.74
N LEU A 29 9.54 0.02 -13.59
CA LEU A 29 10.47 0.17 -12.47
C LEU A 29 11.12 -1.18 -12.16
N ILE A 30 12.27 -1.12 -11.51
CA ILE A 30 12.91 -2.26 -10.85
C ILE A 30 13.19 -1.88 -9.39
N ALA A 31 13.22 -2.88 -8.51
CA ALA A 31 13.76 -2.73 -7.16
C ALA A 31 15.26 -3.11 -7.21
N PRO A 32 16.20 -2.15 -7.12
CA PRO A 32 17.63 -2.45 -7.27
C PRO A 32 18.25 -3.14 -6.03
N PHE A 33 17.51 -3.21 -4.93
CA PHE A 33 17.93 -3.71 -3.62
C PHE A 33 16.83 -4.58 -3.05
N ASP A 34 17.21 -5.65 -2.35
CA ASP A 34 16.26 -6.58 -1.69
C ASP A 34 15.88 -6.07 -0.29
N GLU A 35 16.55 -5.02 0.20
CA GLU A 35 16.33 -4.44 1.52
C GLU A 35 15.03 -3.63 1.57
N VAL A 36 14.06 -4.12 2.35
CA VAL A 36 12.81 -3.42 2.64
C VAL A 36 12.86 -2.76 4.00
N LEU A 37 12.48 -1.48 4.06
CA LEU A 37 12.31 -0.77 5.32
C LEU A 37 10.88 -0.98 5.85
N VAL A 38 10.76 -1.75 6.94
CA VAL A 38 9.48 -1.86 7.65
C VAL A 38 9.21 -0.55 8.38
N SER A 39 8.25 0.22 7.86
CA SER A 39 7.82 1.45 8.50
C SER A 39 6.87 1.17 9.66
N LYS A 40 6.96 1.97 10.73
CA LYS A 40 5.95 2.00 11.79
C LYS A 40 4.69 2.78 11.38
N ASN A 41 4.71 3.43 10.22
CA ASN A 41 3.58 4.19 9.70
C ASN A 41 2.58 3.23 9.06
N ALA A 42 1.29 3.49 9.27
CA ALA A 42 0.19 2.70 8.73
C ALA A 42 -0.85 3.60 8.04
N PHE A 43 -1.65 3.00 7.17
CA PHE A 43 -2.86 3.62 6.64
C PHE A 43 -4.05 3.31 7.57
N TYR A 44 -4.93 4.29 7.78
CA TYR A 44 -6.04 4.17 8.72
C TYR A 44 -7.39 4.37 8.01
N VAL A 45 -8.36 3.55 8.40
CA VAL A 45 -9.78 3.78 8.09
C VAL A 45 -10.35 4.71 9.15
N VAL A 46 -10.82 5.90 8.74
CA VAL A 46 -11.32 6.91 9.66
C VAL A 46 -12.78 7.25 9.36
N CYS A 47 -13.58 7.39 10.40
CA CYS A 47 -14.97 7.85 10.34
C CYS A 47 -15.33 8.61 11.62
N HIS A 48 -16.41 9.39 11.60
CA HIS A 48 -16.93 9.98 12.83
C HIS A 48 -17.45 8.90 13.79
N ASP A 49 -17.12 9.01 15.08
CA ASP A 49 -17.53 8.05 16.12
C ASP A 49 -19.04 7.75 16.11
N LYS A 50 -19.86 8.80 15.95
CA LYS A 50 -21.33 8.68 15.89
C LYS A 50 -21.85 7.82 14.73
N GLN A 51 -21.00 7.55 13.73
CA GLN A 51 -21.34 6.80 12.53
C GLN A 51 -20.61 5.45 12.46
N ALA A 52 -19.70 5.16 13.40
CA ALA A 52 -18.87 3.96 13.38
C ALA A 52 -19.71 2.67 13.36
N ASP A 53 -20.84 2.67 14.07
CA ASP A 53 -21.75 1.52 14.19
C ASP A 53 -22.89 1.55 13.16
N MET A 54 -22.92 2.54 12.25
CA MET A 54 -23.87 2.49 11.14
C MET A 54 -23.53 1.30 10.26
N GLY A 55 -24.48 0.39 10.05
CA GLY A 55 -24.23 -0.92 9.42
C GLY A 55 -23.41 -0.86 8.12
N ARG A 56 -23.66 0.13 7.25
CA ARG A 56 -22.89 0.32 6.01
C ARG A 56 -21.42 0.70 6.23
N ILE A 57 -21.13 1.51 7.25
CA ILE A 57 -19.76 1.95 7.60
C ILE A 57 -19.02 0.79 8.28
N ALA A 58 -19.66 0.13 9.25
CA ALA A 58 -19.08 -1.03 9.92
C ALA A 58 -18.75 -2.14 8.91
N THR A 59 -19.69 -2.47 8.01
CA THR A 59 -19.47 -3.49 6.97
C THR A 59 -18.29 -3.14 6.07
N PHE A 60 -18.20 -1.88 5.61
CA PHE A 60 -17.09 -1.45 4.75
C PHE A 60 -15.75 -1.47 5.49
N ARG A 61 -15.71 -0.98 6.73
CA ARG A 61 -14.51 -0.98 7.57
C ARG A 61 -14.00 -2.40 7.77
N ASP A 62 -14.88 -3.31 8.17
CA ASP A 62 -14.50 -4.69 8.50
C ASP A 62 -14.03 -5.43 7.24
N TRP A 63 -14.72 -5.24 6.11
CA TRP A 63 -14.28 -5.77 4.81
C TRP A 63 -12.91 -5.21 4.40
N MET A 64 -12.68 -3.90 4.54
CA MET A 64 -11.43 -3.28 4.11
C MET A 64 -10.24 -3.75 4.98
N LEU A 65 -10.44 -3.89 6.29
CA LEU A 65 -9.41 -4.41 7.19
C LEU A 65 -9.07 -5.87 6.87
N ALA A 66 -10.08 -6.72 6.63
CA ALA A 66 -9.86 -8.10 6.23
C ALA A 66 -9.12 -8.19 4.88
N LYS A 67 -9.47 -7.33 3.92
CA LYS A 67 -8.82 -7.27 2.61
C LYS A 67 -7.37 -6.83 2.73
N ALA A 68 -7.10 -5.79 3.51
CA ALA A 68 -5.75 -5.28 3.76
C ALA A 68 -4.87 -6.33 4.46
N GLN A 69 -5.41 -7.05 5.45
CA GLN A 69 -4.68 -8.14 6.11
C GLN A 69 -4.30 -9.24 5.12
N SER A 70 -5.23 -9.67 4.27
CA SER A 70 -4.99 -10.71 3.26
C SER A 70 -3.92 -10.29 2.24
N GLU A 71 -3.88 -9.03 1.81
CA GLU A 71 -2.85 -8.55 0.88
C GLU A 71 -1.50 -8.33 1.56
N GLN A 72 -1.47 -7.97 2.84
CA GLN A 72 -0.24 -7.84 3.61
C GLN A 72 0.46 -9.20 3.81
N GLU A 73 -0.28 -10.27 4.07
CA GLU A 73 0.30 -11.62 4.18
C GLU A 73 0.99 -12.05 2.87
N VAL A 74 0.36 -11.78 1.72
CA VAL A 74 0.95 -12.09 0.41
C VAL A 74 2.27 -11.35 0.16
N LEU A 75 2.38 -10.09 0.60
CA LEU A 75 3.59 -9.28 0.44
C LEU A 75 4.74 -9.65 1.39
N LEU A 76 4.50 -10.46 2.42
CA LEU A 76 5.51 -10.89 3.40
C LEU A 76 6.08 -12.28 3.10
N ASP A 77 5.43 -13.04 2.21
CA ASP A 77 5.81 -14.40 1.82
C ASP A 77 6.68 -14.46 0.54
N ASP A 78 6.83 -13.34 -0.18
CA ASP A 78 7.76 -13.13 -1.31
C ASP A 78 9.06 -12.43 -0.87
#